data_AF-A0A0V1KB86-F1
#
_entry.id   AF-A0A0V1KB86-F1
#
_cell.length_a   1.000
_cell.length_b   1.000
_cell.length_c   1.000
_cell.angle_alpha   90.00
_cell.angle_beta   90.00
_cell.angle_gamma   90.00
#
_symmetry.space_group_name_H-M   'P 1'
#
loop_
_entity.id
_entity.type
_entity.pdbx_description
1 polymer ?
#
loop_
_entity_poly.entity_id
_entity_poly.type
_entity_poly.pdbx_seq_one_letter_code
_entity_poly.pdbx_strand_id
1 'polypeptide(L)'
;MIHMMKKILLILLIPCIFNFCAAQTSKCQQTDGGGDVDWYMTISFEIKPKLSNANGEHATRAILYKPPGQKRGRILIPPGAAWAVYPADLETAAGNSFGKALESVVGAHGDKKFFAYNNAAPGVVGIKTKSNSKGVLILDITGTDSAAWIVHTVPGYPKPKVAYTFPASEYANGHLLLCLTISESQIEPIAAALLLASPFIYYNDVPDAEVNTRPSLKKVLSGETAMKPPFSTKQNIKTQNAASVLVQIFSKSERSKYEIYQKIISKQLKKTIKVWSRRDKKLKANCKIRGRQILLVSSPIDINTLASSLENDVTNWLIPENGDIFCAVDKPYAISQKYEPAFAVCIQLENIFARFNTIAAKVDSCS
;
A
#
# COMPACT_ATOMS: atom_id res chain seq x y z
N MET A 1 11.94 -37.72 67.92
CA MET A 1 12.57 -36.52 68.51
C MET A 1 13.10 -35.68 67.35
N ILE A 2 12.23 -34.91 66.69
CA ILE A 2 12.08 -33.44 66.81
C ILE A 2 13.34 -32.67 66.34
N HIS A 3 13.31 -32.17 65.10
CA HIS A 3 13.78 -30.85 64.61
C HIS A 3 13.84 -30.90 63.07
N MET A 4 12.82 -30.51 62.29
CA MET A 4 12.30 -29.17 62.01
C MET A 4 13.33 -28.06 61.66
N MET A 5 13.22 -27.62 60.39
CA MET A 5 13.22 -26.22 59.90
C MET A 5 14.54 -25.45 59.69
N LYS A 6 14.94 -25.30 58.41
CA LYS A 6 14.89 -24.03 57.61
C LYS A 6 15.93 -24.02 56.47
N LYS A 7 15.44 -23.95 55.23
CA LYS A 7 16.05 -23.35 54.02
C LYS A 7 15.04 -23.57 52.88
N ILE A 8 13.89 -22.90 52.89
CA ILE A 8 13.61 -21.65 52.17
C ILE A 8 14.27 -21.61 50.77
N LEU A 9 13.43 -21.98 49.79
CA LEU A 9 13.19 -21.30 48.52
C LEU A 9 14.35 -21.20 47.51
N LEU A 10 14.41 -22.15 46.57
CA LEU A 10 14.91 -21.91 45.22
C LEU A 10 14.15 -22.78 44.21
N ILE A 11 12.83 -22.56 44.11
CA ILE A 11 12.09 -22.99 42.92
C ILE A 11 12.41 -21.93 41.87
N LEU A 12 13.34 -22.28 40.98
CA LEU A 12 13.57 -21.58 39.72
C LEU A 12 12.26 -21.55 38.94
N LEU A 13 11.50 -20.47 39.13
CA LEU A 13 10.57 -19.95 38.14
C LEU A 13 11.42 -19.67 36.90
N ILE A 14 11.49 -20.64 36.00
CA ILE A 14 11.72 -20.35 34.58
C ILE A 14 10.34 -19.93 34.10
N PRO A 15 10.05 -18.62 33.94
CA PRO A 15 9.00 -18.25 33.02
C PRO A 15 9.54 -18.67 31.66
N CYS A 16 9.18 -19.86 31.19
CA CYS A 16 9.03 -20.05 29.76
C CYS A 16 7.92 -19.07 29.39
N ILE A 17 8.34 -17.85 29.12
CA ILE A 17 7.56 -16.85 28.42
C ILE A 17 7.10 -17.62 27.18
N PHE A 18 5.84 -18.05 27.19
CA PHE A 18 5.10 -18.34 25.97
C PHE A 18 4.99 -17.01 25.21
N ASN A 19 6.13 -16.50 24.74
CA ASN A 19 6.18 -15.74 23.54
C ASN A 19 5.68 -16.75 22.53
N PHE A 20 4.40 -16.66 22.19
CA PHE A 20 3.97 -17.01 20.86
C PHE A 20 5.05 -16.46 19.94
N CYS A 21 5.86 -17.34 19.37
CA CYS A 21 6.83 -16.99 18.36
C CYS A 21 6.00 -16.62 17.14
N ALA A 22 5.40 -15.43 17.17
CA ALA A 22 4.77 -14.86 16.01
C ALA A 22 5.92 -14.70 15.01
N ALA A 23 5.90 -15.50 13.95
CA ALA A 23 6.87 -15.41 12.89
C ALA A 23 6.93 -13.94 12.42
N GLN A 24 8.15 -13.43 12.29
CA GLN A 24 8.42 -12.09 11.80
C GLN A 24 8.05 -12.04 10.32
N THR A 25 7.38 -10.99 9.86
CA THR A 25 6.85 -10.97 8.49
C THR A 25 7.50 -9.93 7.57
N SER A 26 7.75 -10.34 6.32
CA SER A 26 7.94 -9.44 5.17
C SER A 26 6.77 -9.52 4.19
N LYS A 27 5.58 -9.95 4.65
CA LYS A 27 4.40 -10.19 3.82
C LYS A 27 3.19 -9.38 4.28
N CYS A 28 2.23 -9.22 3.38
CA CYS A 28 0.90 -8.74 3.75
C CYS A 28 0.20 -9.74 4.67
N GLN A 29 -0.73 -9.23 5.46
CA GLN A 29 -1.34 -9.96 6.57
C GLN A 29 -2.87 -10.07 6.39
N GLN A 30 -3.45 -11.12 6.97
CA GLN A 30 -4.90 -11.27 7.04
C GLN A 30 -5.53 -10.12 7.84
N THR A 31 -6.84 -9.92 7.70
CA THR A 31 -7.58 -8.76 8.24
C THR A 31 -7.24 -8.44 9.70
N ASP A 32 -7.14 -9.45 10.55
CA ASP A 32 -6.87 -9.38 11.99
C ASP A 32 -5.37 -9.43 12.36
N GLY A 33 -4.47 -9.54 11.38
CA GLY A 33 -3.05 -9.72 11.61
C GLY A 33 -2.69 -11.10 12.18
N GLY A 34 -3.60 -12.09 12.16
CA GLY A 34 -3.44 -13.40 12.76
C GLY A 34 -2.51 -14.36 12.02
N GLY A 35 -1.93 -13.95 10.90
CA GLY A 35 -0.98 -14.74 10.14
C GLY A 35 -0.56 -14.08 8.84
N ASP A 36 0.62 -14.49 8.37
CA ASP A 36 1.05 -14.27 7.00
C ASP A 36 -0.08 -14.67 6.08
N VAL A 37 -0.19 -13.96 4.97
CA VAL A 37 -1.08 -14.44 3.93
C VAL A 37 -0.43 -15.54 3.09
N ASP A 38 0.19 -16.47 3.81
CA ASP A 38 0.89 -17.64 3.31
C ASP A 38 1.22 -18.48 4.56
N TRP A 39 0.40 -19.50 4.86
CA TRP A 39 0.79 -20.47 5.87
C TRP A 39 0.52 -21.87 5.38
N TYR A 40 1.62 -22.62 5.28
CA TYR A 40 1.60 -24.07 5.17
C TYR A 40 0.94 -24.64 6.43
N MET A 41 -0.13 -25.40 6.24
CA MET A 41 -0.88 -26.09 7.26
C MET A 41 0.03 -27.06 8.04
N THR A 42 0.28 -26.79 9.33
CA THR A 42 0.57 -27.87 10.28
C THR A 42 -0.61 -27.97 11.23
N ILE A 43 -1.18 -29.18 11.26
CA ILE A 43 -2.36 -29.57 12.02
C ILE A 43 -2.18 -29.24 13.50
N SER A 44 -3.06 -28.42 14.07
CA SER A 44 -3.39 -28.46 15.50
C SER A 44 -4.78 -27.85 15.72
N PHE A 45 -5.64 -28.66 16.31
CA PHE A 45 -6.99 -28.31 16.78
C PHE A 45 -6.92 -27.15 17.78
N GLU A 46 -7.54 -26.01 17.48
CA GLU A 46 -8.35 -25.21 18.42
C GLU A 46 -8.98 -23.99 17.73
N ILE A 47 -10.17 -23.62 18.19
CA ILE A 47 -11.14 -22.74 17.53
C ILE A 47 -10.77 -21.25 17.71
N LYS A 48 -10.60 -20.51 16.61
CA LYS A 48 -10.72 -19.02 16.56
C LYS A 48 -11.52 -18.61 15.31
N PRO A 49 -12.29 -17.50 15.36
CA PRO A 49 -13.31 -17.19 14.36
C PRO A 49 -12.67 -16.90 13.00
N LYS A 50 -12.95 -17.80 12.05
CA LYS A 50 -12.46 -17.80 10.68
C LYS A 50 -12.90 -16.54 9.92
N LEU A 51 -11.95 -15.69 9.59
CA LEU A 51 -11.91 -14.97 8.32
C LEU A 51 -10.95 -15.67 7.34
N SER A 52 -11.00 -17.01 7.34
CA SER A 52 -10.47 -17.84 6.26
C SER A 52 -11.61 -18.14 5.29
N ASN A 53 -11.49 -17.74 4.03
CA ASN A 53 -12.43 -18.13 2.98
C ASN A 53 -12.51 -19.67 2.89
N ALA A 54 -13.69 -20.18 2.52
CA ALA A 54 -14.07 -21.60 2.51
C ALA A 54 -13.19 -22.54 1.66
N ASN A 55 -12.17 -22.02 0.95
CA ASN A 55 -11.35 -22.77 -0.01
C ASN A 55 -9.83 -22.79 0.32
N GLY A 56 -9.37 -22.23 1.45
CA GLY A 56 -7.95 -22.29 1.82
C GLY A 56 -6.99 -21.47 0.95
N GLU A 57 -7.48 -20.56 0.10
CA GLU A 57 -6.64 -19.66 -0.69
C GLU A 57 -6.17 -18.43 0.10
N HIS A 58 -4.85 -18.22 0.12
CA HIS A 58 -4.20 -17.13 0.84
C HIS A 58 -4.16 -15.83 -0.01
N ALA A 59 -4.73 -14.74 0.52
CA ALA A 59 -4.68 -13.37 -0.05
C ALA A 59 -3.33 -12.59 0.00
N THR A 60 -2.49 -12.66 -1.02
CA THR A 60 -1.19 -11.94 -1.13
C THR A 60 -1.27 -10.40 -1.20
N ARG A 61 -2.42 -9.81 -0.90
CA ARG A 61 -2.75 -8.41 -1.13
C ARG A 61 -3.88 -7.92 -0.23
N ALA A 62 -3.80 -6.66 0.17
CA ALA A 62 -4.86 -6.00 0.95
C ALA A 62 -5.02 -4.54 0.50
N ILE A 63 -6.27 -4.07 0.45
CA ILE A 63 -6.61 -2.66 0.22
C ILE A 63 -7.44 -2.18 1.40
N LEU A 64 -6.95 -1.16 2.09
CA LEU A 64 -7.66 -0.47 3.17
C LEU A 64 -8.04 0.92 2.71
N TYR A 65 -9.34 1.20 2.72
CA TYR A 65 -9.89 2.53 2.50
C TYR A 65 -10.39 3.08 3.83
N LYS A 66 -9.84 4.19 4.28
CA LYS A 66 -10.28 4.90 5.48
C LYS A 66 -11.03 6.16 5.06
N PRO A 67 -12.37 6.24 5.23
CA PRO A 67 -13.10 7.46 4.94
C PRO A 67 -12.76 8.60 5.92
N PRO A 68 -13.01 9.87 5.53
CA PRO A 68 -12.81 11.03 6.40
C PRO A 68 -13.59 10.94 7.72
N GLY A 69 -12.98 11.41 8.81
CA GLY A 69 -13.58 11.44 10.14
C GLY A 69 -13.65 10.07 10.85
N GLN A 70 -13.14 9.00 10.22
CA GLN A 70 -13.21 7.65 10.78
C GLN A 70 -11.88 7.21 11.40
N LYS A 71 -11.95 6.54 12.55
CA LYS A 71 -10.81 5.83 13.15
C LYS A 71 -10.54 4.47 12.54
N ARG A 72 -11.58 3.86 11.95
CA ARG A 72 -11.53 2.57 11.25
C ARG A 72 -11.80 2.76 9.77
N GLY A 73 -11.22 1.88 8.95
CA GLY A 73 -11.52 1.83 7.53
C GLY A 73 -12.45 0.68 7.14
N ARG A 74 -12.49 0.45 5.84
CA ARG A 74 -13.01 -0.74 5.19
C ARG A 74 -11.86 -1.43 4.47
N ILE A 75 -11.73 -2.73 4.66
CA ILE A 75 -10.68 -3.52 4.05
C ILE A 75 -11.25 -4.47 3.01
N LEU A 76 -10.52 -4.63 1.91
CA LEU A 76 -10.76 -5.60 0.87
C LEU A 76 -9.55 -6.52 0.80
N ILE A 77 -9.78 -7.82 1.02
CA ILE A 77 -8.78 -8.88 0.95
C ILE A 77 -9.24 -9.89 -0.11
N PRO A 78 -8.79 -9.75 -1.38
CA PRO A 78 -9.14 -10.71 -2.43
C PRO A 78 -8.52 -12.10 -2.17
N PRO A 79 -9.20 -13.22 -2.51
CA PRO A 79 -10.37 -13.31 -3.39
C PRO A 79 -11.71 -12.92 -2.72
N GLY A 80 -11.71 -12.51 -1.45
CA GLY A 80 -12.89 -12.07 -0.73
C GLY A 80 -13.77 -11.09 -1.52
N ALA A 81 -15.08 -11.30 -1.43
CA ALA A 81 -16.06 -10.66 -2.30
C ALA A 81 -16.66 -9.37 -1.72
N ALA A 82 -16.26 -8.85 -0.57
CA ALA A 82 -16.89 -7.65 -0.03
C ALA A 82 -15.91 -6.77 0.76
N TRP A 83 -16.23 -5.49 0.83
CA TRP A 83 -15.62 -4.60 1.83
C TRP A 83 -16.01 -5.09 3.22
N ALA A 84 -15.02 -5.40 4.04
CA ALA A 84 -15.23 -5.74 5.44
C ALA A 84 -14.94 -4.52 6.32
N VAL A 85 -15.58 -4.45 7.48
CA VAL A 85 -15.20 -3.49 8.52
C VAL A 85 -13.78 -3.82 8.99
N TYR A 86 -12.91 -2.82 9.06
CA TYR A 86 -11.56 -3.04 9.60
C TYR A 86 -11.66 -3.36 11.10
N PRO A 87 -11.02 -4.44 11.59
CA PRO A 87 -11.33 -5.03 12.89
C PRO A 87 -10.90 -4.19 14.10
N ALA A 88 -9.94 -3.28 13.92
CA ALA A 88 -9.45 -2.40 14.97
C ALA A 88 -9.31 -0.95 14.48
N ASP A 89 -9.20 -0.01 15.43
CA ASP A 89 -8.83 1.38 15.12
C ASP A 89 -7.41 1.42 14.54
N LEU A 90 -7.15 2.34 13.61
CA LEU A 90 -5.87 2.40 12.90
C LEU A 90 -4.68 2.72 13.79
N GLU A 91 -4.86 3.31 14.98
CA GLU A 91 -3.78 3.48 15.95
C GLU A 91 -3.37 2.18 16.66
N THR A 92 -4.21 1.15 16.62
CA THR A 92 -3.96 -0.11 17.33
C THR A 92 -2.94 -0.91 16.52
N ALA A 93 -1.90 -1.44 17.15
CA ALA A 93 -0.95 -2.33 16.44
C ALA A 93 -1.49 -3.76 16.32
N ALA A 94 -2.08 -4.25 17.41
CA ALA A 94 -2.62 -5.60 17.50
C ALA A 94 -3.97 -5.72 16.77
N GLY A 95 -4.27 -6.94 16.30
CA GLY A 95 -5.58 -7.26 15.76
C GLY A 95 -5.88 -6.62 14.40
N ASN A 96 -4.86 -6.18 13.64
CA ASN A 96 -5.08 -5.66 12.29
C ASN A 96 -3.90 -5.84 11.32
N SER A 97 -4.23 -5.93 10.03
CA SER A 97 -3.30 -6.34 8.97
C SER A 97 -2.13 -5.38 8.74
N PHE A 98 -2.38 -4.07 8.67
CA PHE A 98 -1.33 -3.08 8.40
C PHE A 98 -0.40 -2.87 9.59
N GLY A 99 -0.92 -2.95 10.83
CA GLY A 99 -0.11 -2.94 12.04
C GLY A 99 0.88 -4.10 12.06
N LYS A 100 0.40 -5.32 11.79
CA LYS A 100 1.24 -6.52 11.70
C LYS A 100 2.22 -6.48 10.52
N ALA A 101 1.80 -6.05 9.33
CA ALA A 101 2.68 -5.95 8.16
C ALA A 101 3.83 -4.94 8.35
N LEU A 102 3.66 -3.96 9.23
CA LEU A 102 4.66 -2.96 9.56
C LEU A 102 5.45 -3.28 10.84
N GLU A 103 5.31 -4.46 11.43
CA GLU A 103 6.00 -4.80 12.67
C GLU A 103 7.53 -4.65 12.55
N SER A 104 8.11 -5.02 11.40
CA SER A 104 9.54 -4.87 11.13
C SER A 104 9.99 -3.43 10.87
N VAL A 105 9.04 -2.55 10.56
CA VAL A 105 9.27 -1.12 10.39
C VAL A 105 9.34 -0.42 11.74
N VAL A 106 8.48 -0.80 12.68
CA VAL A 106 8.36 -0.19 14.02
C VAL A 106 9.28 -0.84 15.05
N GLY A 107 9.56 -2.14 14.90
CA GLY A 107 10.38 -2.94 15.80
C GLY A 107 11.80 -3.19 15.31
N ALA A 108 12.61 -3.81 16.18
CA ALA A 108 13.95 -4.27 15.84
C ALA A 108 13.88 -5.71 15.31
N HIS A 109 14.07 -5.85 13.99
CA HIS A 109 14.15 -7.13 13.30
C HIS A 109 15.47 -7.19 12.52
N GLY A 110 16.36 -8.12 12.87
CA GLY A 110 17.68 -8.25 12.24
C GLY A 110 17.57 -8.66 10.77
N ASP A 111 16.64 -9.57 10.52
CA ASP A 111 16.43 -10.30 9.27
C ASP A 111 15.50 -9.59 8.28
N LYS A 112 14.97 -8.42 8.66
CA LYS A 112 13.99 -7.67 7.88
C LYS A 112 14.50 -6.26 7.72
N LYS A 113 14.70 -5.85 6.47
CA LYS A 113 15.21 -4.53 6.08
C LYS A 113 14.18 -3.83 5.24
N PHE A 114 14.24 -2.51 5.19
CA PHE A 114 13.29 -1.71 4.44
C PHE A 114 13.85 -0.34 4.07
N PHE A 115 13.22 0.23 3.05
CA PHE A 115 13.27 1.67 2.83
C PHE A 115 11.86 2.23 2.85
N ALA A 116 11.74 3.46 3.33
CA ALA A 116 10.47 4.16 3.42
C ALA A 116 10.57 5.52 2.75
N TYR A 117 9.51 5.88 2.04
CA TYR A 117 9.43 7.11 1.28
C TYR A 117 8.11 7.84 1.53
N ASN A 118 8.17 9.16 1.70
CA ASN A 118 7.00 9.98 2.00
C ASN A 118 7.34 11.46 1.80
N ASN A 119 6.59 12.19 0.98
CA ASN A 119 6.83 13.62 0.79
C ASN A 119 6.50 14.51 2.01
N ALA A 120 5.79 13.96 2.99
CA ALA A 120 5.53 14.54 4.30
C ALA A 120 5.99 13.56 5.38
N ALA A 121 7.28 13.26 5.40
CA ALA A 121 7.88 12.28 6.30
C ALA A 121 7.70 12.65 7.79
N PRO A 122 7.53 11.65 8.68
CA PRO A 122 7.34 11.91 10.11
C PRO A 122 8.56 12.57 10.73
N GLY A 123 8.33 13.66 11.48
CA GLY A 123 9.40 14.37 12.20
C GLY A 123 10.34 15.19 11.31
N VAL A 124 10.06 15.28 10.00
CA VAL A 124 10.88 16.05 9.05
C VAL A 124 10.11 17.29 8.58
N VAL A 125 10.74 18.46 8.71
CA VAL A 125 10.16 19.76 8.32
C VAL A 125 11.00 20.37 7.19
N GLY A 126 10.35 21.13 6.29
CA GLY A 126 11.04 21.90 5.26
C GLY A 126 11.47 21.12 4.01
N ILE A 127 11.00 19.89 3.82
CA ILE A 127 11.27 19.12 2.60
C ILE A 127 10.62 19.78 1.39
N LYS A 128 11.45 20.07 0.38
CA LYS A 128 11.02 20.57 -0.93
C LYS A 128 11.10 19.42 -1.94
N THR A 129 10.00 18.69 -2.10
CA THR A 129 9.85 17.70 -3.16
C THR A 129 8.58 17.95 -3.97
N LYS A 130 8.65 17.64 -5.26
CA LYS A 130 7.48 17.64 -6.15
C LYS A 130 6.83 16.28 -6.23
N SER A 131 7.41 15.22 -5.66
CA SER A 131 6.77 13.90 -5.63
C SER A 131 5.69 13.87 -4.56
N ASN A 132 4.60 13.14 -4.80
CA ASN A 132 3.57 12.85 -3.79
C ASN A 132 3.63 11.42 -3.28
N SER A 133 4.51 10.59 -3.86
CA SER A 133 4.62 9.17 -3.60
C SER A 133 4.93 8.89 -2.12
N LYS A 134 4.21 7.93 -1.55
CA LYS A 134 4.45 7.43 -0.19
C LYS A 134 4.34 5.92 -0.14
N GLY A 135 5.17 5.29 0.68
CA GLY A 135 5.18 3.84 0.82
C GLY A 135 6.37 3.32 1.60
N VAL A 136 6.38 2.01 1.74
CA VAL A 136 7.44 1.24 2.38
C VAL A 136 7.65 -0.03 1.58
N LEU A 137 8.91 -0.42 1.39
CA LEU A 137 9.25 -1.73 0.85
C LEU A 137 10.10 -2.46 1.88
N ILE A 138 9.60 -3.60 2.34
CA ILE A 138 10.21 -4.47 3.35
C ILE A 138 10.68 -5.73 2.64
N LEU A 139 11.90 -6.16 2.89
CA LEU A 139 12.49 -7.39 2.36
C LEU A 139 13.09 -8.23 3.47
N ASP A 140 13.05 -9.54 3.26
CA ASP A 140 13.83 -10.50 4.02
C ASP A 140 15.29 -10.50 3.52
N ILE A 141 16.26 -10.75 4.40
CA ILE A 141 17.67 -10.86 4.02
C ILE A 141 18.29 -12.22 4.38
N THR A 142 17.49 -13.18 4.87
CA THR A 142 17.99 -14.51 5.27
C THR A 142 17.89 -15.54 4.15
N GLY A 143 17.63 -15.12 2.91
CA GLY A 143 17.47 -15.98 1.74
C GLY A 143 16.04 -16.47 1.49
N THR A 144 15.07 -16.08 2.31
CA THR A 144 13.64 -16.27 2.00
C THR A 144 13.24 -15.24 0.94
N ASP A 145 12.93 -15.66 -0.29
CA ASP A 145 12.49 -14.76 -1.37
C ASP A 145 11.10 -14.18 -1.06
N SER A 146 11.03 -13.11 -0.27
CA SER A 146 9.78 -12.53 0.20
C SER A 146 9.94 -11.06 0.56
N ALA A 147 9.10 -10.21 -0.06
CA ALA A 147 9.01 -8.79 0.22
C ALA A 147 7.56 -8.29 0.27
N ALA A 148 7.34 -7.23 1.04
CA ALA A 148 6.07 -6.52 1.12
C ALA A 148 6.28 -5.10 0.61
N TRP A 149 5.44 -4.72 -0.34
CA TRP A 149 5.40 -3.36 -0.84
C TRP A 149 4.07 -2.71 -0.46
N ILE A 150 4.18 -1.66 0.37
CA ILE A 150 3.06 -0.89 0.89
C ILE A 150 3.05 0.48 0.20
N VAL A 151 1.91 0.84 -0.39
CA VAL A 151 1.68 2.17 -0.99
C VAL A 151 0.53 2.83 -0.27
N HIS A 152 0.68 4.10 0.12
CA HIS A 152 -0.37 4.79 0.88
C HIS A 152 -0.46 6.29 0.58
N THR A 153 -1.50 6.94 1.10
CA THR A 153 -1.69 8.39 0.99
C THR A 153 -1.40 9.17 2.28
N VAL A 154 -1.15 8.47 3.39
CA VAL A 154 -1.04 9.04 4.76
C VAL A 154 0.26 9.85 4.97
N PRO A 155 0.18 11.18 5.22
CA PRO A 155 1.31 11.99 5.70
C PRO A 155 1.81 11.53 7.08
N GLY A 156 3.11 11.66 7.37
CA GLY A 156 3.66 11.35 8.70
C GLY A 156 3.65 9.86 9.08
N TYR A 157 3.51 8.96 8.11
CA TYR A 157 3.36 7.52 8.31
C TYR A 157 4.26 6.70 7.36
N PRO A 158 4.66 5.48 7.78
CA PRO A 158 4.78 5.05 9.18
C PRO A 158 5.97 5.73 9.87
N LYS A 159 6.10 5.60 11.20
CA LYS A 159 7.27 6.06 11.93
C LYS A 159 8.26 4.88 12.13
N PRO A 160 9.45 4.91 11.53
CA PRO A 160 10.43 3.84 11.67
C PRO A 160 10.97 3.74 13.10
N LYS A 161 11.17 2.51 13.58
CA LYS A 161 11.89 2.17 14.82
C LYS A 161 11.34 2.82 16.10
N VAL A 162 10.05 3.12 16.11
CA VAL A 162 9.28 3.57 17.28
C VAL A 162 7.97 2.82 17.33
N ALA A 163 7.26 2.87 18.47
CA ALA A 163 5.95 2.23 18.61
C ALA A 163 4.98 2.60 17.47
N TYR A 164 4.22 1.60 17.01
CA TYR A 164 3.25 1.77 15.94
C TYR A 164 2.23 2.86 16.31
N THR A 165 2.01 3.78 15.38
CA THR A 165 1.06 4.87 15.53
C THR A 165 0.44 5.21 14.19
N PHE A 166 -0.81 5.68 14.22
CA PHE A 166 -1.44 6.35 13.11
C PHE A 166 -1.50 7.86 13.39
N PRO A 167 -1.13 8.74 12.44
CA PRO A 167 -1.11 10.18 12.68
C PRO A 167 -2.50 10.74 12.99
N ALA A 168 -2.66 11.35 14.17
CA ALA A 168 -3.96 11.82 14.64
C ALA A 168 -4.58 12.92 13.76
N SER A 169 -3.76 13.78 13.13
CA SER A 169 -4.23 14.79 12.17
C SER A 169 -4.93 14.17 10.95
N GLU A 170 -4.59 12.93 10.62
CA GLU A 170 -5.09 12.21 9.45
C GLU A 170 -6.38 11.42 9.75
N TYR A 171 -7.01 11.62 10.92
CA TYR A 171 -8.39 11.17 11.14
C TYR A 171 -9.42 11.99 10.38
N ALA A 172 -9.16 13.29 10.20
CA ALA A 172 -10.06 14.17 9.45
C ALA A 172 -10.09 13.85 7.95
N ASN A 173 -9.06 13.19 7.41
CA ASN A 173 -8.89 12.95 5.98
C ASN A 173 -9.19 11.51 5.56
N GLY A 174 -9.63 11.33 4.32
CA GLY A 174 -9.81 10.03 3.67
C GLY A 174 -8.49 9.51 3.08
N HIS A 175 -8.15 8.24 3.34
CA HIS A 175 -6.90 7.62 2.94
C HIS A 175 -7.08 6.24 2.31
N LEU A 176 -6.11 5.86 1.48
CA LEU A 176 -6.01 4.56 0.85
C LEU A 176 -4.64 3.98 1.17
N LEU A 177 -4.62 2.69 1.54
CA LEU A 177 -3.42 1.91 1.75
C LEU A 177 -3.54 0.61 0.97
N LEU A 178 -2.47 0.25 0.28
CA LEU A 178 -2.33 -0.99 -0.46
C LEU A 178 -1.14 -1.75 0.10
N CYS A 179 -1.27 -3.06 0.27
CA CYS A 179 -0.16 -3.95 0.55
C CYS A 179 -0.11 -5.03 -0.52
N LEU A 180 1.07 -5.26 -1.10
CA LEU A 180 1.34 -6.33 -2.06
C LEU A 180 2.50 -7.20 -1.56
N THR A 181 2.30 -8.51 -1.49
CA THR A 181 3.38 -9.48 -1.28
C THR A 181 3.97 -9.85 -2.63
N ILE A 182 5.29 -9.74 -2.74
CA ILE A 182 6.04 -9.88 -3.99
C ILE A 182 7.31 -10.69 -3.72
N SER A 183 7.83 -11.37 -4.74
CA SER A 183 9.20 -11.86 -4.70
C SER A 183 10.17 -10.69 -4.79
N GLU A 184 11.37 -10.83 -4.24
CA GLU A 184 12.40 -9.80 -4.24
C GLU A 184 12.89 -9.44 -5.65
N SER A 185 12.75 -10.37 -6.60
CA SER A 185 13.00 -10.10 -8.02
C SER A 185 12.11 -8.98 -8.59
N GLN A 186 10.97 -8.68 -7.97
CA GLN A 186 10.08 -7.59 -8.38
C GLN A 186 10.53 -6.21 -7.87
N ILE A 187 11.53 -6.14 -6.98
CA ILE A 187 12.01 -4.88 -6.39
C ILE A 187 12.64 -3.97 -7.44
N GLU A 188 13.44 -4.52 -8.37
CA GLU A 188 14.13 -3.71 -9.39
C GLU A 188 13.15 -3.00 -10.35
N PRO A 189 12.11 -3.67 -10.90
CA PRO A 189 11.05 -2.98 -11.64
C PRO A 189 10.31 -1.90 -10.82
N ILE A 190 10.02 -2.15 -9.54
CA ILE A 190 9.41 -1.13 -8.66
C ILE A 190 10.35 0.07 -8.52
N ALA A 191 11.63 -0.18 -8.27
CA ALA A 191 12.64 0.87 -8.14
C ALA A 191 12.83 1.68 -9.43
N ALA A 192 12.79 1.03 -10.60
CA ALA A 192 12.83 1.73 -11.88
C ALA A 192 11.67 2.71 -12.07
N ALA A 193 10.47 2.35 -11.61
CA ALA A 193 9.32 3.24 -11.61
C ALA A 193 9.44 4.35 -10.54
N LEU A 194 9.91 4.03 -9.33
CA LEU A 194 10.15 5.02 -8.27
C LEU A 194 11.21 6.04 -8.67
N LEU A 195 12.25 5.65 -9.40
CA LEU A 195 13.31 6.55 -9.87
C LEU A 195 12.75 7.72 -10.71
N LEU A 196 11.74 7.45 -11.55
CA LEU A 196 11.04 8.48 -12.32
C LEU A 196 10.11 9.33 -11.45
N ALA A 197 9.49 8.74 -10.42
CA ALA A 197 8.62 9.43 -9.48
C ALA A 197 9.41 10.29 -8.46
N SER A 198 10.72 10.09 -8.36
CA SER A 198 11.66 10.82 -7.49
C SER A 198 11.10 11.05 -6.07
N PRO A 199 10.70 9.97 -5.37
CA PRO A 199 10.14 10.08 -4.03
C PRO A 199 11.18 10.55 -3.01
N PHE A 200 10.73 11.14 -1.92
CA PHE A 200 11.62 11.48 -0.80
C PHE A 200 11.81 10.24 0.09
N ILE A 201 13.01 9.62 0.03
CA ILE A 201 13.40 8.53 0.93
C ILE A 201 13.77 9.13 2.28
N TYR A 202 13.05 8.77 3.34
CA TYR A 202 13.28 9.30 4.69
C TYR A 202 13.85 8.26 5.66
N TYR A 203 13.88 7.00 5.25
CA TYR A 203 14.52 5.92 5.98
C TYR A 203 15.01 4.84 5.01
N ASN A 204 16.19 4.28 5.28
CA ASN A 204 16.75 3.16 4.54
C ASN A 204 17.70 2.38 5.45
N ASP A 205 17.47 1.09 5.64
CA ASP A 205 18.42 0.15 6.26
C ASP A 205 18.72 -1.06 5.35
N VAL A 206 18.40 -0.96 4.06
CA VAL A 206 18.69 -2.01 3.07
C VAL A 206 20.21 -2.13 2.86
N PRO A 207 20.79 -3.34 3.02
CA PRO A 207 22.24 -3.53 3.00
C PRO A 207 22.80 -3.47 1.57
N ASP A 208 24.08 -3.11 1.45
CA ASP A 208 24.76 -2.97 0.16
C ASP A 208 24.72 -4.24 -0.70
N ALA A 209 24.66 -5.43 -0.08
CA ALA A 209 24.50 -6.69 -0.79
C ALA A 209 23.21 -6.73 -1.63
N GLU A 210 22.12 -6.19 -1.10
CA GLU A 210 20.83 -6.10 -1.80
C GLU A 210 20.80 -4.92 -2.79
N VAL A 211 21.44 -3.81 -2.43
CA VAL A 211 21.46 -2.60 -3.28
C VAL A 211 22.34 -2.78 -4.51
N ASN A 212 23.49 -3.43 -4.38
CA ASN A 212 24.45 -3.57 -5.48
C ASN A 212 23.99 -4.51 -6.59
N THR A 213 23.04 -5.41 -6.31
CA THR A 213 22.42 -6.28 -7.32
C THR A 213 21.25 -5.61 -8.06
N ARG A 214 20.80 -4.42 -7.60
CA ARG A 214 19.60 -3.72 -8.07
C ARG A 214 19.93 -2.27 -8.48
N PRO A 215 20.35 -2.03 -9.74
CA PRO A 215 20.85 -0.73 -10.18
C PRO A 215 19.85 0.42 -10.01
N SER A 216 18.55 0.18 -10.26
CA SER A 216 17.53 1.22 -10.08
C SER A 216 17.28 1.48 -8.60
N LEU A 217 17.30 0.45 -7.76
CA LEU A 217 17.19 0.61 -6.31
C LEU A 217 18.34 1.46 -5.76
N LYS A 218 19.58 1.18 -6.18
CA LYS A 218 20.76 1.96 -5.81
C LYS A 218 20.61 3.44 -6.14
N LYS A 219 20.06 3.76 -7.32
CA LYS A 219 19.80 5.14 -7.74
C LYS A 219 18.72 5.81 -6.87
N VAL A 220 17.63 5.11 -6.60
CA VAL A 220 16.53 5.62 -5.76
C VAL A 220 17.04 5.92 -4.35
N LEU A 221 17.78 5.00 -3.73
CA LEU A 221 18.30 5.15 -2.37
C LEU A 221 19.41 6.21 -2.27
N SER A 222 20.16 6.42 -3.35
CA SER A 222 21.15 7.51 -3.46
C SER A 222 20.52 8.88 -3.76
N GLY A 223 19.19 8.97 -3.94
CA GLY A 223 18.51 10.22 -4.29
C GLY A 223 18.77 10.71 -5.71
N GLU A 224 19.23 9.85 -6.61
CA GLU A 224 19.39 10.20 -8.02
C GLU A 224 18.03 10.44 -8.69
N THR A 225 18.04 11.26 -9.75
CA THR A 225 16.85 11.56 -10.54
C THR A 225 17.02 11.08 -11.98
N ALA A 226 15.92 10.63 -12.60
CA ALA A 226 15.92 10.22 -14.00
C ALA A 226 16.08 11.43 -14.94
N MET A 227 17.33 11.73 -15.32
CA MET A 227 17.67 12.88 -16.18
C MET A 227 17.65 12.57 -17.68
N LYS A 228 17.72 11.29 -18.06
CA LYS A 228 17.78 10.83 -19.46
C LYS A 228 16.43 10.22 -19.90
N PRO A 229 16.07 10.33 -21.18
CA PRO A 229 14.88 9.65 -21.71
C PRO A 229 15.04 8.11 -21.65
N PRO A 230 13.92 7.36 -21.59
CA PRO A 230 12.53 7.84 -21.59
C PRO A 230 12.08 8.44 -20.25
N PHE A 231 11.31 9.54 -20.31
CA PHE A 231 10.81 10.25 -19.11
C PHE A 231 9.50 9.70 -18.54
N SER A 232 9.05 8.57 -19.06
CA SER A 232 7.90 7.82 -18.56
C SER A 232 8.16 6.33 -18.75
N THR A 233 7.64 5.51 -17.86
CA THR A 233 7.79 4.06 -17.91
C THR A 233 6.47 3.36 -17.57
N LYS A 234 6.36 2.12 -18.05
CA LYS A 234 5.39 1.13 -17.60
C LYS A 234 6.20 -0.09 -17.16
N GLN A 235 6.15 -0.40 -15.87
CA GLN A 235 6.72 -1.61 -15.32
C GLN A 235 5.60 -2.61 -15.06
N ASN A 236 5.90 -3.89 -15.17
CA ASN A 236 4.97 -4.96 -14.85
C ASN A 236 5.63 -5.81 -13.77
N ILE A 237 4.91 -6.00 -12.67
CA ILE A 237 5.29 -6.95 -11.62
C ILE A 237 4.18 -7.95 -11.39
N LYS A 238 4.49 -9.00 -10.66
CA LYS A 238 3.54 -10.01 -10.21
C LYS A 238 3.56 -10.12 -8.69
N THR A 239 2.38 -10.26 -8.09
CA THR A 239 2.31 -10.68 -6.68
C THR A 239 2.79 -12.12 -6.56
N GLN A 240 3.36 -12.48 -5.42
CA GLN A 240 3.81 -13.84 -5.13
C GLN A 240 2.61 -14.82 -5.00
N ASN A 241 2.89 -16.12 -5.08
CA ASN A 241 1.99 -17.29 -4.86
C ASN A 241 0.92 -17.59 -5.94
N ALA A 242 0.18 -18.70 -5.74
CA ALA A 242 -0.63 -19.41 -6.75
C ALA A 242 -1.69 -18.56 -7.47
N ALA A 243 -2.28 -17.56 -6.80
CA ALA A 243 -3.18 -16.58 -7.42
C ALA A 243 -2.44 -15.28 -7.76
N SER A 244 -1.34 -15.40 -8.51
CA SER A 244 -0.47 -14.28 -8.90
C SER A 244 -1.24 -13.27 -9.75
N VAL A 245 -1.19 -12.00 -9.34
CA VAL A 245 -1.89 -10.90 -10.01
C VAL A 245 -0.89 -10.00 -10.71
N LEU A 246 -1.20 -9.60 -11.95
CA LEU A 246 -0.41 -8.61 -12.67
C LEU A 246 -0.65 -7.22 -12.04
N VAL A 247 0.44 -6.55 -11.71
CA VAL A 247 0.43 -5.15 -11.27
C VAL A 247 1.26 -4.33 -12.25
N GLN A 248 0.60 -3.35 -12.86
CA GLN A 248 1.23 -2.40 -13.78
C GLN A 248 1.57 -1.13 -13.02
N ILE A 249 2.81 -0.67 -13.15
CA ILE A 249 3.28 0.54 -12.49
C ILE A 249 3.57 1.58 -13.58
N PHE A 250 2.78 2.64 -13.60
CA PHE A 250 2.99 3.77 -14.50
C PHE A 250 3.71 4.87 -13.75
N SER A 251 4.80 5.36 -14.32
CA SER A 251 5.55 6.45 -13.70
C SER A 251 6.06 7.44 -14.73
N LYS A 252 6.20 8.69 -14.32
CA LYS A 252 6.77 9.76 -15.14
C LYS A 252 7.62 10.68 -14.27
N SER A 253 8.65 11.27 -14.89
CA SER A 253 9.35 12.41 -14.30
C SER A 253 8.70 13.74 -14.67
N GLU A 254 9.11 14.80 -13.98
CA GLU A 254 8.71 16.18 -14.32
C GLU A 254 9.14 16.61 -15.73
N ARG A 255 10.11 15.93 -16.35
CA ARG A 255 10.59 16.20 -17.70
C ARG A 255 9.64 15.70 -18.78
N SER A 256 8.78 14.72 -18.47
CA SER A 256 7.82 14.16 -19.44
C SER A 256 6.83 15.18 -19.97
N LYS A 257 6.46 16.18 -19.16
CA LYS A 257 5.38 17.14 -19.43
C LYS A 257 4.06 16.49 -19.83
N TYR A 258 3.85 15.21 -19.47
CA TYR A 258 2.61 14.49 -19.70
C TYR A 258 1.74 14.50 -18.46
N GLU A 259 0.43 14.55 -18.70
CA GLU A 259 -0.63 14.35 -17.72
C GLU A 259 -0.78 12.82 -17.51
N ILE A 260 -0.59 12.32 -16.29
CA ILE A 260 -0.50 10.87 -16.00
C ILE A 260 -1.78 10.08 -16.35
N TYR A 261 -2.97 10.65 -16.15
CA TYR A 261 -4.24 9.96 -16.35
C TYR A 261 -4.55 9.71 -17.82
N GLN A 262 -4.57 10.76 -18.64
CA GLN A 262 -4.93 10.69 -20.05
C GLN A 262 -3.77 10.23 -20.93
N LYS A 263 -2.61 10.89 -20.81
CA LYS A 263 -1.52 10.75 -21.78
C LYS A 263 -0.66 9.52 -21.52
N ILE A 264 -0.71 8.97 -20.31
CA ILE A 264 0.01 7.75 -19.93
C ILE A 264 -0.98 6.62 -19.70
N ILE A 265 -1.80 6.65 -18.64
CA ILE A 265 -2.61 5.49 -18.24
C ILE A 265 -3.71 5.18 -19.27
N SER A 266 -4.62 6.12 -19.55
CA SER A 266 -5.72 5.92 -20.52
C SER A 266 -5.21 5.59 -21.93
N LYS A 267 -4.12 6.24 -22.37
CA LYS A 267 -3.48 5.93 -23.66
C LYS A 267 -2.98 4.48 -23.73
N GLN A 268 -2.43 3.96 -22.63
CA GLN A 268 -1.93 2.59 -22.54
C GLN A 268 -3.07 1.57 -22.43
N LEU A 269 -4.07 1.85 -21.59
CA LEU A 269 -5.24 0.98 -21.41
C LEU A 269 -6.17 0.99 -22.62
N LYS A 270 -6.16 2.07 -23.42
CA LYS A 270 -7.06 2.29 -24.57
C LYS A 270 -8.56 2.18 -24.22
N LYS A 271 -8.92 2.51 -22.99
CA LYS A 271 -10.29 2.44 -22.45
C LYS A 271 -10.74 3.81 -21.91
N THR A 272 -12.05 4.01 -21.85
CA THR A 272 -12.66 5.06 -21.01
C THR A 272 -12.29 4.78 -19.55
N ILE A 273 -11.94 5.82 -18.80
CA ILE A 273 -11.61 5.72 -17.38
C ILE A 273 -12.54 6.58 -16.54
N LYS A 274 -12.93 6.08 -15.37
CA LYS A 274 -13.57 6.84 -14.29
C LYS A 274 -12.51 7.24 -13.28
N VAL A 275 -12.47 8.51 -12.90
CA VAL A 275 -11.44 9.09 -12.02
C VAL A 275 -12.07 9.66 -10.76
N TRP A 276 -11.61 9.19 -9.60
CA TRP A 276 -11.86 9.81 -8.30
C TRP A 276 -10.59 10.52 -7.84
N SER A 277 -10.70 11.82 -7.59
CA SER A 277 -9.57 12.66 -7.19
C SER A 277 -10.06 14.05 -6.83
N ARG A 278 -9.37 14.74 -5.90
CA ARG A 278 -9.46 16.20 -5.79
C ARG A 278 -9.07 16.86 -7.10
N ARG A 279 -9.70 18.00 -7.42
CA ARG A 279 -9.62 18.63 -8.74
C ARG A 279 -9.30 20.10 -8.63
N ASP A 280 -8.54 20.62 -9.59
CA ASP A 280 -8.25 22.05 -9.72
C ASP A 280 -9.30 22.82 -10.54
N LYS A 281 -10.39 22.15 -10.95
CA LYS A 281 -11.45 22.63 -11.85
C LYS A 281 -10.96 23.04 -13.25
N LYS A 282 -9.67 22.85 -13.58
CA LYS A 282 -9.10 23.17 -14.89
C LYS A 282 -9.09 21.95 -15.80
N LEU A 283 -8.71 20.78 -15.28
CA LEU A 283 -8.92 19.52 -15.99
C LEU A 283 -10.41 19.13 -15.91
N LYS A 284 -11.04 19.02 -17.07
CA LYS A 284 -12.46 18.64 -17.22
C LYS A 284 -12.61 17.20 -17.67
N ALA A 285 -13.81 16.63 -17.46
CA ALA A 285 -14.20 15.39 -18.10
C ALA A 285 -13.94 15.49 -19.62
N ASN A 286 -13.39 14.44 -20.21
CA ASN A 286 -13.08 14.42 -21.63
C ASN A 286 -13.93 13.38 -22.33
N CYS A 287 -14.98 13.82 -23.00
CA CYS A 287 -15.92 12.94 -23.68
C CYS A 287 -15.74 12.94 -25.21
N LYS A 288 -14.69 13.60 -25.72
CA LYS A 288 -14.47 13.83 -27.16
C LYS A 288 -14.10 12.56 -27.93
N ILE A 289 -13.39 11.63 -27.29
CA ILE A 289 -12.92 10.39 -27.95
C ILE A 289 -13.77 9.23 -27.45
N ARG A 290 -14.68 8.74 -28.30
CA ARG A 290 -15.52 7.58 -27.98
C ARG A 290 -14.64 6.37 -27.62
N GLY A 291 -14.99 5.70 -26.52
CA GLY A 291 -14.23 4.54 -26.00
C GLY A 291 -12.90 4.88 -25.31
N ARG A 292 -12.50 6.16 -25.23
CA ARG A 292 -11.33 6.65 -24.47
C ARG A 292 -11.64 7.96 -23.75
N GLN A 293 -12.80 7.98 -23.10
CA GLN A 293 -13.26 9.14 -22.36
C GLN A 293 -12.61 9.20 -20.98
N ILE A 294 -12.63 10.37 -20.36
CA ILE A 294 -12.32 10.57 -18.94
C ILE A 294 -13.59 11.04 -18.27
N LEU A 295 -14.16 10.18 -17.45
CA LEU A 295 -15.33 10.44 -16.63
C LEU A 295 -14.87 10.73 -15.21
N LEU A 296 -15.51 11.69 -14.55
CA LEU A 296 -15.13 12.08 -13.20
C LEU A 296 -16.18 11.56 -12.22
N VAL A 297 -15.76 10.82 -11.20
CA VAL A 297 -16.66 10.22 -10.21
C VAL A 297 -17.27 11.32 -9.35
N SER A 298 -18.60 11.33 -9.24
CA SER A 298 -19.35 12.33 -8.48
C SER A 298 -19.15 12.15 -6.98
N SER A 299 -19.04 13.27 -6.27
CA SER A 299 -18.98 13.31 -4.80
C SER A 299 -20.39 13.45 -4.21
N PRO A 300 -20.71 12.80 -3.07
CA PRO A 300 -19.88 11.86 -2.32
C PRO A 300 -19.93 10.43 -2.89
N ILE A 301 -18.94 9.61 -2.55
CA ILE A 301 -18.93 8.16 -2.76
C ILE A 301 -19.29 7.41 -1.48
N ASP A 302 -19.81 6.19 -1.59
CA ASP A 302 -20.07 5.31 -0.45
C ASP A 302 -19.06 4.15 -0.40
N ILE A 303 -18.35 4.03 0.71
CA ILE A 303 -17.42 2.94 0.99
C ILE A 303 -18.03 2.05 2.07
N ASN A 304 -18.93 1.16 1.69
CA ASN A 304 -19.62 0.24 2.59
C ASN A 304 -20.24 0.96 3.79
N THR A 305 -21.28 1.75 3.48
CA THR A 305 -22.10 2.58 4.40
C THR A 305 -21.38 3.78 5.00
N LEU A 306 -20.21 4.14 4.47
CA LEU A 306 -19.44 5.30 4.92
C LEU A 306 -19.23 6.26 3.74
N ALA A 307 -19.79 7.45 3.86
CA ALA A 307 -19.61 8.49 2.84
C ALA A 307 -18.17 9.02 2.84
N SER A 308 -17.63 9.28 1.65
CA SER A 308 -16.41 10.04 1.46
C SER A 308 -16.65 11.17 0.45
N SER A 309 -16.26 12.39 0.81
CA SER A 309 -16.40 13.56 -0.04
C SER A 309 -15.03 14.06 -0.50
N LEU A 310 -14.98 14.65 -1.70
CA LEU A 310 -13.74 15.12 -2.29
C LEU A 310 -12.99 16.13 -1.42
N GLU A 311 -13.70 16.95 -0.63
CA GLU A 311 -13.13 18.01 0.21
C GLU A 311 -12.20 17.45 1.27
N ASN A 312 -12.56 16.30 1.84
CA ASN A 312 -11.83 15.67 2.94
C ASN A 312 -11.15 14.36 2.54
N ASP A 313 -11.22 13.93 1.28
CA ASP A 313 -10.55 12.71 0.79
C ASP A 313 -9.30 13.05 -0.03
N VAL A 314 -8.12 12.55 0.38
CA VAL A 314 -6.84 12.79 -0.33
C VAL A 314 -6.46 11.65 -1.28
N THR A 315 -7.33 10.66 -1.45
CA THR A 315 -7.10 9.54 -2.37
C THR A 315 -7.30 9.98 -3.81
N ASN A 316 -6.49 9.39 -4.69
CA ASN A 316 -6.69 9.52 -6.13
C ASN A 316 -6.60 8.13 -6.73
N TRP A 317 -7.64 7.74 -7.45
CA TRP A 317 -7.69 6.44 -8.09
C TRP A 317 -8.53 6.49 -9.36
N LEU A 318 -8.33 5.49 -10.21
CA LEU A 318 -9.11 5.33 -11.43
C LEU A 318 -9.41 3.86 -11.70
N ILE A 319 -10.46 3.65 -12.48
CA ILE A 319 -10.83 2.36 -13.05
C ILE A 319 -11.20 2.53 -14.53
N PRO A 320 -10.87 1.59 -15.43
CA PRO A 320 -11.39 1.60 -16.78
C PRO A 320 -12.83 1.09 -16.84
N GLU A 321 -13.68 1.60 -17.73
CA GLU A 321 -14.98 0.99 -18.00
C GLU A 321 -14.81 -0.41 -18.60
N ASN A 322 -15.66 -1.35 -18.19
CA ASN A 322 -15.66 -2.75 -18.66
C ASN A 322 -14.24 -3.37 -18.61
N GLY A 323 -13.60 -3.28 -17.45
CA GLY A 323 -12.25 -3.80 -17.23
C GLY A 323 -12.13 -4.62 -15.96
N ASP A 324 -10.89 -4.80 -15.57
CA ASP A 324 -10.44 -5.66 -14.48
C ASP A 324 -9.30 -4.98 -13.71
N ILE A 325 -9.12 -3.66 -13.91
CA ILE A 325 -8.00 -2.90 -13.36
C ILE A 325 -8.49 -1.88 -12.36
N PHE A 326 -7.81 -1.80 -11.22
CA PHE A 326 -7.90 -0.70 -10.29
C PHE A 326 -6.53 -0.02 -10.17
N CYS A 327 -6.49 1.31 -10.28
CA CYS A 327 -5.26 2.08 -10.20
C CYS A 327 -5.31 3.09 -9.05
N ALA A 328 -4.35 3.02 -8.12
CA ALA A 328 -4.07 4.09 -7.17
C ALA A 328 -3.02 5.05 -7.76
N VAL A 329 -3.24 6.36 -7.65
CA VAL A 329 -2.39 7.41 -8.24
C VAL A 329 -1.94 8.38 -7.13
N ASP A 330 -0.65 8.71 -7.09
CA ASP A 330 -0.11 9.59 -6.05
C ASP A 330 -0.45 11.08 -6.27
N LYS A 331 -0.75 11.45 -7.52
CA LYS A 331 -1.08 12.82 -7.92
C LYS A 331 -2.58 13.02 -8.14
N PRO A 332 -3.12 14.18 -7.71
CA PRO A 332 -4.48 14.53 -8.04
C PRO A 332 -4.65 14.83 -9.53
N TYR A 333 -5.87 14.72 -10.01
CA TYR A 333 -6.34 15.15 -11.33
C TYR A 333 -6.38 16.69 -11.40
N ALA A 334 -5.20 17.27 -11.56
CA ALA A 334 -4.95 18.70 -11.70
C ALA A 334 -3.96 18.98 -12.84
N ILE A 335 -3.90 20.20 -13.37
CA ILE A 335 -2.94 20.60 -14.42
C ILE A 335 -1.50 20.62 -13.88
N SER A 336 -1.30 20.97 -12.62
CA SER A 336 0.04 21.15 -12.02
C SER A 336 0.92 19.91 -12.14
N GLN A 337 0.34 18.70 -11.94
CA GLN A 337 1.08 17.43 -12.03
C GLN A 337 1.74 17.18 -13.39
N LYS A 338 1.30 17.85 -14.47
CA LYS A 338 1.98 17.79 -15.78
C LYS A 338 3.47 18.15 -15.63
N TYR A 339 3.79 19.05 -14.71
CA TYR A 339 5.12 19.56 -14.44
C TYR A 339 5.79 18.93 -13.21
N GLU A 340 5.21 17.87 -12.65
CA GLU A 340 5.68 17.15 -11.47
C GLU A 340 5.93 15.68 -11.82
N PRO A 341 6.76 14.96 -11.04
CA PRO A 341 6.79 13.50 -11.09
C PRO A 341 5.43 12.93 -10.68
N ALA A 342 5.04 11.78 -11.25
CA ALA A 342 3.80 11.10 -10.89
C ALA A 342 3.96 9.58 -10.99
N PHE A 343 3.18 8.87 -10.19
CA PHE A 343 3.27 7.44 -9.98
C PHE A 343 1.86 6.84 -9.83
N ALA A 344 1.64 5.67 -10.45
CA ALA A 344 0.41 4.93 -10.30
C ALA A 344 0.65 3.42 -10.23
N VAL A 345 -0.06 2.75 -9.33
CA VAL A 345 -0.06 1.30 -9.15
C VAL A 345 -1.40 0.75 -9.58
N CYS A 346 -1.41 -0.07 -10.63
CA CYS A 346 -2.60 -0.62 -11.26
C CYS A 346 -2.66 -2.14 -11.09
N ILE A 347 -3.58 -2.62 -10.27
CA ILE A 347 -3.79 -4.05 -9.99
C ILE A 347 -4.83 -4.59 -10.97
N GLN A 348 -4.47 -5.61 -11.73
CA GLN A 348 -5.37 -6.30 -12.66
C GLN A 348 -6.10 -7.45 -11.96
N LEU A 349 -7.16 -7.13 -11.22
CA LEU A 349 -8.00 -8.10 -10.54
C LEU A 349 -9.47 -7.67 -10.55
N GLU A 350 -10.33 -8.50 -11.15
CA GLU A 350 -11.76 -8.26 -11.33
C GLU A 350 -12.49 -7.97 -10.01
N ASN A 351 -12.19 -8.72 -8.94
CA ASN A 351 -12.84 -8.52 -7.64
C ASN A 351 -12.59 -7.12 -7.07
N ILE A 352 -11.37 -6.57 -7.24
CA ILE A 352 -11.07 -5.20 -6.80
C ILE A 352 -11.80 -4.21 -7.70
N PHE A 353 -11.69 -4.39 -9.02
CA PHE A 353 -12.35 -3.54 -10.00
C PHE A 353 -13.86 -3.43 -9.73
N ALA A 354 -14.56 -4.54 -9.51
CA ALA A 354 -15.99 -4.58 -9.29
C ALA A 354 -16.42 -3.75 -8.06
N ARG A 355 -15.61 -3.76 -6.99
CA ARG A 355 -15.88 -2.96 -5.78
C ARG A 355 -15.72 -1.48 -6.03
N PHE A 356 -14.64 -1.06 -6.69
CA PHE A 356 -14.44 0.34 -7.07
C PHE A 356 -15.43 0.82 -8.14
N ASN A 357 -15.87 -0.06 -9.04
CA ASN A 357 -16.91 0.27 -10.02
C ASN A 357 -18.27 0.51 -9.38
N THR A 358 -18.59 -0.23 -8.31
CA THR A 358 -19.79 0.01 -7.49
C THR A 358 -19.71 1.39 -6.80
N ILE A 359 -18.55 1.72 -6.23
CA ILE A 359 -18.28 3.03 -5.62
C ILE A 359 -18.40 4.16 -6.67
N ALA A 360 -17.92 3.92 -7.90
CA ALA A 360 -17.92 4.84 -9.03
C ALA A 360 -19.23 4.78 -9.88
N ALA A 361 -20.37 4.48 -9.25
CA ALA A 361 -21.64 4.35 -9.96
C ALA A 361 -22.13 5.68 -10.57
N LYS A 362 -21.86 6.81 -9.88
CA LYS A 362 -22.25 8.15 -10.34
C LYS A 362 -21.03 8.89 -10.89
N VAL A 363 -21.18 9.46 -12.07
CA VAL A 363 -20.17 10.29 -12.73
C VAL A 363 -20.76 11.63 -13.13
N ASP A 364 -19.93 12.66 -13.13
CA ASP A 364 -20.33 14.00 -13.53
C ASP A 364 -20.65 14.03 -15.02
N SER A 365 -21.59 14.90 -15.39
CA SER A 365 -21.96 15.10 -16.79
C SER A 365 -20.76 15.63 -17.59
N CYS A 366 -20.64 15.14 -18.83
CA CYS A 366 -19.71 15.71 -19.79
C CYS A 366 -20.08 17.17 -20.08
N SER A 367 -19.14 18.08 -19.85
CA SER A 367 -19.29 19.52 -20.16
C SER A 367 -18.68 19.89 -21.51
#